data_AF-A0A8J1IVR8-F1
#
_entry.id   AF-A0A8J1IVR8-F1
#
_cell.length_a   1.000
_cell.length_b   1.000
_cell.length_c   1.000
_cell.angle_alpha   90.00
_cell.angle_beta   90.00
_cell.angle_gamma   90.00
#
_symmetry.space_group_name_H-M   'P 1'
#
loop_
_entity.id
_entity.type
_entity.pdbx_description
1 polymer ?
#
loop_
_entity_poly.entity_id
_entity_poly.type
_entity_poly.pdbx_seq_one_letter_code
_entity_poly.pdbx_strand_id
1 'polypeptide(L)'
;MKSTVQLKVLYGIFVTITSLEESTKYTNYYLSKRSPIVRDVKHMYKVGNQGQRSLPISIIFMVPVKLKETVVWENPDIIVSEEELSNSTTNCTNTGEITNTGEFLEENEAHSVLNCTVMTCLRFVCSIDSLNIQKSINFTITGQVTKDWATQTAHQKVLLQSSAEITYNSDRYQHILEQNQPFTRAQAQTVLKVFIEYNYLPVIIWSSVGGLVLLALISAGLYKVGFFNHQYKYILQLPEGQTVGGEETTMEAQSEQKQTQ
;
A
#
# COMPACT_ATOMS: atom_id res chain seq x y z
N MET A 1 62.17 -0.63 30.71
CA MET A 1 60.99 -1.35 30.21
C MET A 1 60.51 -0.65 28.95
N LYS A 2 60.49 -1.32 27.79
CA LYS A 2 59.83 -0.77 26.59
C LYS A 2 58.34 -0.99 26.75
N SER A 3 57.58 0.10 26.81
CA SER A 3 56.11 0.03 26.77
C SER A 3 55.68 -0.14 25.32
N THR A 4 54.95 -1.21 25.03
CA THR A 4 54.37 -1.49 23.71
C THR A 4 52.88 -1.25 23.79
N VAL A 5 52.37 -0.34 22.96
CA VAL A 5 50.93 -0.08 22.80
C VAL A 5 50.48 -0.73 21.49
N GLN A 6 49.40 -1.50 21.55
CA GLN A 6 48.74 -2.05 20.37
C GLN A 6 47.48 -1.24 20.07
N LEU A 7 47.35 -0.76 18.83
CA LEU A 7 46.19 -0.02 18.36
C LEU A 7 45.39 -0.90 17.39
N LYS A 8 44.09 -1.09 17.65
CA LYS A 8 43.19 -1.78 16.71
C LYS A 8 42.97 -0.87 15.51
N VAL A 9 43.33 -1.35 14.31
CA VAL A 9 43.14 -0.63 13.05
C VAL A 9 41.99 -1.28 12.28
N LEU A 10 40.99 -0.48 11.92
CA LEU A 10 39.83 -0.89 11.13
C LEU A 10 39.81 -0.13 9.80
N TYR A 11 39.14 -0.69 8.80
CA TYR A 11 38.93 -0.04 7.52
C TYR A 11 37.60 0.72 7.50
N GLY A 12 37.68 2.04 7.32
CA GLY A 12 36.50 2.87 7.06
C GLY A 12 35.80 2.46 5.76
N ILE A 13 34.49 2.24 5.82
CA ILE A 13 33.62 1.89 4.68
C ILE A 13 32.42 2.82 4.61
N PHE A 14 31.84 2.95 3.41
CA PHE A 14 30.60 3.69 3.22
C PHE A 14 29.71 2.93 2.23
N VAL A 15 28.78 2.15 2.78
CA VAL A 15 27.83 1.34 2.03
C VAL A 15 26.42 1.76 2.39
N THR A 16 25.55 1.83 1.40
CA THR A 16 24.19 2.36 1.56
C THR A 16 23.18 1.38 0.99
N ILE A 17 22.05 1.22 1.66
CA ILE A 17 20.86 0.57 1.11
C ILE A 17 19.70 1.55 1.12
N THR A 18 18.96 1.62 0.01
CA THR A 18 17.81 2.52 -0.14
C THR A 18 16.68 1.81 -0.85
N SER A 19 15.43 2.05 -0.44
CA SER A 19 14.25 1.59 -1.19
C SER A 19 14.08 2.41 -2.47
N LEU A 20 13.68 1.75 -3.55
CA LEU A 20 13.49 2.35 -4.86
C LEU A 20 12.03 2.80 -5.08
N GLU A 21 11.85 3.83 -5.92
CA GLU A 21 10.53 4.39 -6.25
C GLU A 21 9.71 3.45 -7.11
N GLU A 22 10.38 2.60 -7.91
CA GLU A 22 9.80 1.59 -8.79
C GLU A 22 9.14 0.42 -8.03
N SER A 23 9.24 0.39 -6.69
CA SER A 23 8.48 -0.53 -5.84
C SER A 23 6.97 -0.30 -5.96
N THR A 24 6.17 -1.35 -5.79
CA THR A 24 4.71 -1.22 -5.75
C THR A 24 4.29 -0.33 -4.58
N LYS A 25 3.66 0.82 -4.86
CA LYS A 25 3.24 1.77 -3.82
C LYS A 25 1.86 1.51 -3.27
N TYR A 26 0.93 1.04 -4.11
CA TYR A 26 -0.43 0.78 -3.72
C TYR A 26 -1.01 -0.43 -4.45
N THR A 27 -1.90 -1.16 -3.78
CA THR A 27 -2.73 -2.19 -4.40
C THR A 27 -4.18 -2.04 -3.93
N ASN A 28 -5.09 -2.26 -4.87
CA ASN A 28 -6.52 -2.10 -4.65
C ASN A 28 -7.24 -3.45 -4.83
N TYR A 29 -8.05 -3.78 -3.84
CA TYR A 29 -8.93 -4.95 -3.81
C TYR A 29 -10.39 -4.50 -3.71
N TYR A 30 -11.30 -5.29 -4.28
CA TYR A 30 -12.74 -5.02 -4.20
C TYR A 30 -13.41 -6.09 -3.34
N LEU A 31 -14.25 -5.67 -2.39
CA LEU A 31 -14.90 -6.58 -1.44
C LEU A 31 -15.90 -7.53 -2.13
N SER A 32 -16.63 -7.01 -3.13
CA SER A 32 -17.71 -7.67 -3.89
C SER A 32 -17.27 -8.87 -4.72
N LYS A 33 -16.01 -8.89 -5.18
CA LYS A 33 -15.48 -9.95 -6.02
C LYS A 33 -15.05 -11.16 -5.16
N ARG A 34 -15.49 -12.35 -5.57
CA ARG A 34 -15.05 -13.64 -4.99
C ARG A 34 -13.55 -13.82 -5.19
N SER A 35 -12.92 -14.48 -4.21
CA SER A 35 -11.52 -14.91 -4.29
C SER A 35 -11.30 -15.94 -5.41
N PRO A 36 -10.07 -16.06 -5.94
CA PRO A 36 -8.87 -15.33 -5.54
C PRO A 36 -8.62 -14.05 -6.36
N ILE A 37 -8.54 -12.90 -5.68
CA ILE A 37 -8.02 -11.66 -6.25
C ILE A 37 -6.59 -11.52 -5.74
N VAL A 38 -5.63 -11.76 -6.63
CA VAL A 38 -4.20 -11.68 -6.31
C VAL A 38 -3.61 -10.44 -6.97
N ARG A 39 -2.59 -9.84 -6.34
CA ARG A 39 -1.85 -8.70 -6.88
C ARG A 39 -0.36 -8.97 -6.78
N ASP A 40 0.35 -8.79 -7.88
CA ASP A 40 1.81 -8.82 -7.86
C ASP A 40 2.33 -7.59 -7.10
N VAL A 41 3.14 -7.85 -6.08
CA VAL A 41 3.80 -6.83 -5.27
C VAL A 41 5.29 -7.02 -5.40
N LYS A 42 5.98 -5.92 -5.70
CA LYS A 42 7.43 -5.87 -5.76
C LYS A 42 7.99 -4.79 -4.83
N HIS A 43 8.98 -5.15 -4.02
CA HIS A 43 9.76 -4.21 -3.22
C HIS A 43 11.18 -4.19 -3.76
N MET A 44 11.63 -3.03 -4.23
CA MET A 44 12.93 -2.85 -4.86
C MET A 44 13.88 -2.09 -3.94
N TYR A 45 15.12 -2.57 -3.85
CA TYR A 45 16.18 -2.02 -3.02
C TYR A 45 17.44 -1.82 -3.85
N LYS A 46 18.14 -0.71 -3.62
CA LYS A 46 19.43 -0.41 -4.22
C LYS A 46 20.48 -0.44 -3.13
N VAL A 47 21.48 -1.30 -3.30
CA VAL A 47 22.66 -1.38 -2.45
C VAL A 47 23.82 -0.76 -3.20
N GLY A 48 24.59 0.12 -2.57
CA GLY A 48 25.70 0.80 -3.22
C GLY A 48 26.90 0.96 -2.30
N ASN A 49 28.09 1.03 -2.90
CA ASN A 49 29.33 1.32 -2.20
C ASN A 49 29.87 2.69 -2.62
N GLN A 50 29.70 3.67 -1.74
CA GLN A 50 30.20 5.04 -1.90
C GLN A 50 31.54 5.25 -1.17
N GLY A 51 32.14 4.16 -0.66
CA GLY A 51 33.44 4.17 -0.01
C GLY A 51 34.60 4.22 -1.00
N GLN A 52 35.80 4.02 -0.48
CA GLN A 52 37.04 4.01 -1.26
C GLN A 52 37.64 2.60 -1.38
N ARG A 53 36.88 1.56 -1.00
CA ARG A 53 37.35 0.17 -0.96
C ARG A 53 36.25 -0.79 -1.39
N SER A 54 36.59 -1.82 -2.14
CA SER A 54 35.72 -2.97 -2.33
C SER A 54 35.70 -3.83 -1.07
N LEU A 55 34.57 -4.48 -0.80
CA LEU A 55 34.39 -5.33 0.37
C LEU A 55 33.30 -6.38 0.14
N PRO A 56 33.42 -7.56 0.77
CA PRO A 56 32.33 -8.51 0.87
C PRO A 56 31.27 -7.99 1.86
N ILE A 57 30.00 -8.15 1.51
CA ILE A 57 28.87 -7.83 2.39
C ILE A 57 27.79 -8.90 2.28
N SER A 58 26.93 -8.96 3.31
CA SER A 58 25.70 -9.74 3.27
C SER A 58 24.50 -8.83 3.53
N ILE A 59 23.42 -9.04 2.79
CA ILE A 59 22.17 -8.30 2.94
C ILE A 59 21.12 -9.26 3.47
N ILE A 60 20.45 -8.85 4.54
CA ILE A 60 19.36 -9.60 5.17
C ILE A 60 18.06 -8.92 4.78
N PHE A 61 17.20 -9.64 4.05
CA PHE A 61 15.84 -9.20 3.76
C PHE A 61 14.86 -9.94 4.66
N MET A 62 13.95 -9.17 5.26
CA MET A 62 12.87 -9.66 6.11
C MET A 62 11.54 -9.37 5.42
N VAL A 63 10.85 -10.43 4.99
CA VAL A 63 9.64 -10.35 4.15
C VAL A 63 8.44 -10.87 4.94
N PRO A 64 7.43 -10.03 5.25
CA PRO A 64 6.23 -10.46 5.96
C PRO A 64 5.32 -11.33 5.09
N VAL A 65 5.18 -12.60 5.46
CA VAL A 65 4.46 -13.60 4.66
C VAL A 65 3.12 -14.02 5.26
N LYS A 66 3.03 -14.15 6.59
CA LYS A 66 1.81 -14.61 7.25
C LYS A 66 1.43 -13.69 8.40
N LEU A 67 0.14 -13.36 8.48
CA LEU A 67 -0.46 -12.67 9.62
C LEU A 67 -1.31 -13.69 10.37
N LYS A 68 -0.86 -14.07 11.57
CA LYS A 68 -1.37 -15.26 12.27
C LYS A 68 -1.22 -16.50 11.37
N GLU A 69 -2.32 -17.16 11.01
CA GLU A 69 -2.33 -18.32 10.11
C GLU A 69 -2.70 -17.98 8.65
N THR A 70 -2.98 -16.71 8.34
CA THR A 70 -3.37 -16.30 6.98
C THR A 70 -2.15 -15.89 6.17
N VAL A 71 -1.97 -16.50 5.00
CA VAL A 71 -0.92 -16.12 4.04
C VAL A 71 -1.30 -14.81 3.37
N VAL A 72 -0.46 -13.78 3.54
CA VAL A 72 -0.65 -12.45 2.99
C VAL A 72 0.21 -12.24 1.75
N TRP A 73 1.49 -12.63 1.82
CA TRP A 73 2.44 -12.51 0.71
C TRP A 73 2.92 -13.90 0.31
N GLU A 74 2.36 -14.39 -0.79
CA GLU A 74 2.61 -15.71 -1.36
C GLU A 74 3.88 -15.75 -2.19
N ASN A 75 4.63 -16.83 -2.02
CA ASN A 75 5.80 -17.23 -2.80
C ASN A 75 6.79 -16.07 -3.05
N PRO A 76 7.24 -15.35 -2.00
CA PRO A 76 8.19 -14.29 -2.21
C PRO A 76 9.55 -14.87 -2.65
N ASP A 77 10.20 -14.17 -3.57
CA ASP A 77 11.53 -14.52 -4.05
C ASP A 77 12.37 -13.26 -4.27
N ILE A 78 13.69 -13.40 -4.37
CA ILE A 78 14.62 -12.28 -4.58
C ILE A 78 15.30 -12.41 -5.92
N ILE A 79 15.03 -11.42 -6.78
CA ILE A 79 15.64 -11.26 -8.09
C ILE A 79 16.71 -10.18 -8.02
N VAL A 80 17.89 -10.48 -8.54
CA VAL A 80 19.01 -9.53 -8.67
C VAL A 80 19.09 -9.06 -10.12
N SER A 81 19.26 -7.76 -10.35
CA SER A 81 19.40 -7.22 -11.71
C SER A 81 20.71 -7.70 -12.36
N GLU A 82 20.61 -8.47 -13.44
CA GLU A 82 21.74 -9.13 -14.13
C GLU A 82 22.79 -8.14 -14.68
N GLU A 83 22.37 -6.94 -15.09
CA GLU A 83 23.26 -5.91 -15.66
C GLU A 83 24.33 -5.42 -14.68
N GLU A 84 24.08 -5.53 -13.37
CA GLU A 84 24.99 -5.07 -12.30
C GLU A 84 25.90 -6.22 -11.78
N LEU A 85 25.73 -7.45 -12.29
CA LEU A 85 26.39 -8.67 -11.81
C LEU A 85 27.75 -8.96 -12.49
N SER A 86 28.18 -8.13 -13.44
CA SER A 86 29.29 -8.48 -14.37
C SER A 86 30.65 -8.78 -13.71
N ASN A 87 30.84 -8.44 -12.42
CA ASN A 87 32.11 -8.63 -11.71
C ASN A 87 31.97 -9.22 -10.28
N SER A 88 30.76 -9.59 -9.84
CA SER A 88 30.50 -9.96 -8.44
C SER A 88 29.51 -11.13 -8.36
N THR A 89 29.92 -12.23 -7.75
CA THR A 89 28.99 -13.34 -7.48
C THR A 89 28.07 -12.97 -6.33
N THR A 90 26.76 -13.06 -6.57
CA THR A 90 25.71 -12.83 -5.57
C THR A 90 24.92 -14.12 -5.38
N ASN A 91 24.82 -14.59 -4.15
CA ASN A 91 24.03 -15.79 -3.81
C ASN A 91 22.99 -15.43 -2.75
N CYS A 92 21.71 -15.60 -3.09
CA CYS A 92 20.58 -15.37 -2.21
C CYS A 92 19.99 -16.70 -1.75
N THR A 93 19.86 -16.87 -0.44
CA THR A 93 19.29 -18.08 0.17
C THR A 93 18.17 -17.73 1.11
N ASN A 94 17.08 -18.49 1.06
CA ASN A 94 16.04 -18.43 2.07
C ASN A 94 16.48 -19.24 3.29
N THR A 95 16.66 -18.56 4.42
CA THR A 95 17.14 -19.15 5.68
C THR A 95 16.02 -19.63 6.61
N GLY A 96 14.76 -19.52 6.17
CA GLY A 96 13.58 -20.04 6.86
C GLY A 96 12.62 -18.97 7.36
N GLU A 97 11.53 -19.45 7.97
CA GLU A 97 10.53 -18.62 8.64
C GLU A 97 11.02 -18.19 10.04
N ILE A 98 10.82 -16.92 10.35
CA ILE A 98 11.06 -16.33 11.67
C ILE A 98 9.72 -15.79 12.16
N THR A 99 9.28 -16.30 13.31
CA THR A 99 8.13 -15.79 14.03
C THR A 99 8.64 -15.04 15.24
N ASN A 100 8.40 -13.73 15.31
CA ASN A 100 8.70 -12.99 16.52
C ASN A 100 7.59 -13.28 17.54
N THR A 101 7.86 -14.16 18.50
CA THR A 101 6.97 -14.43 19.64
C THR A 101 7.10 -13.31 20.67
N GLY A 102 7.06 -12.05 20.22
CA GLY A 102 6.79 -10.95 21.13
C GLY A 102 5.36 -11.17 21.61
N GLU A 103 5.21 -11.43 22.91
CA GLU A 103 3.91 -11.58 23.58
C GLU A 103 2.94 -10.58 22.96
N PHE A 104 1.92 -11.13 22.30
CA PHE A 104 0.82 -10.37 21.73
C PHE A 104 0.10 -9.78 22.95
N LEU A 105 0.65 -8.68 23.48
CA LEU A 105 -0.04 -7.86 24.45
C LEU A 105 -1.29 -7.42 23.71
N GLU A 106 -2.41 -8.03 24.11
CA GLU A 106 -3.74 -7.61 23.74
C GLU A 106 -3.89 -6.15 24.14
N GLU A 107 -3.55 -5.25 23.23
CA GLU A 107 -3.88 -3.85 23.37
C GLU A 107 -4.37 -3.39 22.01
N ASN A 108 -5.63 -3.75 21.72
CA ASN A 108 -6.70 -2.98 21.08
C ASN A 108 -6.37 -1.94 19.97
N GLU A 109 -5.21 -2.01 19.34
CA GLU A 109 -4.75 -1.08 18.32
C GLU A 109 -4.56 -1.86 17.03
N ALA A 110 -5.54 -1.75 16.15
CA ALA A 110 -5.45 -2.30 14.82
C ALA A 110 -4.16 -1.77 14.15
N HIS A 111 -3.17 -2.63 13.99
CA HIS A 111 -1.89 -2.24 13.41
C HIS A 111 -2.09 -1.83 11.95
N SER A 112 -1.87 -0.54 11.66
CA SER A 112 -1.89 -0.04 10.29
C SER A 112 -0.66 -0.51 9.49
N VAL A 113 0.39 -1.00 10.17
CA VAL A 113 1.64 -1.46 9.56
C VAL A 113 1.84 -2.95 9.81
N LEU A 114 1.97 -3.70 8.72
CA LEU A 114 2.22 -5.13 8.65
C LEU A 114 3.71 -5.37 8.38
N ASN A 115 4.47 -5.64 9.44
CA ASN A 115 5.92 -5.87 9.40
C ASN A 115 6.30 -7.14 10.20
N CYS A 116 7.60 -7.47 10.24
CA CYS A 116 8.12 -8.67 10.92
C CYS A 116 8.10 -8.64 12.45
N THR A 117 7.61 -7.55 13.05
CA THR A 117 7.33 -7.52 14.49
C THR A 117 5.97 -8.16 14.78
N VAL A 118 5.00 -8.01 13.87
CA VAL A 118 3.61 -8.48 14.03
C VAL A 118 3.25 -9.68 13.13
N MET A 119 4.11 -10.01 12.17
CA MET A 119 3.91 -11.09 11.19
C MET A 119 5.03 -12.11 11.23
N THR A 120 4.73 -13.33 10.80
CA THR A 120 5.73 -14.33 10.45
C THR A 120 6.41 -13.89 9.15
N CYS A 121 7.75 -13.88 9.16
CA CYS A 121 8.55 -13.42 8.04
C CYS A 121 9.46 -14.51 7.48
N LEU A 122 9.71 -14.45 6.18
CA LEU A 122 10.84 -15.16 5.58
C LEU A 122 12.09 -14.30 5.66
N ARG A 123 13.19 -14.94 6.07
CA ARG A 123 14.52 -14.32 6.11
C ARG A 123 15.34 -14.79 4.94
N PHE A 124 15.66 -13.87 4.04
CA PHE A 124 16.60 -14.11 2.95
C PHE A 124 17.95 -13.50 3.27
N VAL A 125 19.02 -14.23 2.95
CA VAL A 125 20.40 -13.77 3.08
C VAL A 125 21.05 -13.80 1.71
N CYS A 126 21.39 -12.62 1.21
CA CYS A 126 22.13 -12.44 -0.04
C CYS A 126 23.58 -12.06 0.26
N SER A 127 24.52 -12.92 -0.11
CA SER A 127 25.95 -12.65 0.05
C SER A 127 26.55 -12.14 -1.25
N ILE A 128 27.32 -11.05 -1.16
CA ILE A 128 28.06 -10.45 -2.27
C ILE A 128 29.55 -10.57 -1.95
N ASP A 129 30.28 -11.27 -2.81
CA ASP A 129 31.70 -11.57 -2.57
C ASP A 129 32.60 -10.31 -2.65
N SER A 130 32.24 -9.37 -3.51
CA SER A 130 32.96 -8.09 -3.63
C SER A 130 32.05 -7.02 -4.20
N LEU A 131 31.61 -6.07 -3.37
CA LEU A 131 30.90 -4.88 -3.83
C LEU A 131 31.92 -3.79 -4.21
N ASN A 132 32.09 -3.57 -5.51
CA ASN A 132 33.06 -2.62 -6.04
C ASN A 132 32.75 -1.17 -5.69
N ILE A 133 33.79 -0.33 -5.70
CA ILE A 133 33.70 1.11 -5.44
C ILE A 133 32.80 1.77 -6.50
N GLN A 134 31.93 2.68 -6.08
CA GLN A 134 30.97 3.41 -6.94
C GLN A 134 30.04 2.52 -7.77
N LYS A 135 29.87 1.25 -7.37
CA LYS A 135 28.91 0.34 -7.98
C LYS A 135 27.69 0.16 -7.08
N SER A 136 26.57 -0.14 -7.73
CA SER A 136 25.33 -0.49 -7.07
C SER A 136 24.83 -1.85 -7.54
N ILE A 137 23.94 -2.46 -6.77
CA ILE A 137 23.23 -3.67 -7.14
C ILE A 137 21.78 -3.49 -6.69
N ASN A 138 20.86 -3.79 -7.60
CA ASN A 138 19.44 -3.73 -7.32
C ASN A 138 18.91 -5.12 -6.97
N PHE A 139 18.13 -5.18 -5.89
CA PHE A 139 17.45 -6.37 -5.41
C PHE A 139 15.95 -6.12 -5.48
N THR A 140 15.22 -7.06 -6.06
CA THR A 140 13.76 -6.99 -6.18
C THR A 140 13.16 -8.18 -5.46
N ILE A 141 12.43 -7.90 -4.37
CA ILE A 141 11.58 -8.88 -3.72
C ILE A 141 10.29 -8.94 -4.51
N THR A 142 9.97 -10.09 -5.09
CA THR A 142 8.73 -10.33 -5.81
C THR A 142 7.76 -11.15 -4.96
N GLY A 143 6.53 -11.29 -5.41
CA GLY A 143 5.54 -12.20 -4.83
C GLY A 143 4.13 -11.68 -5.04
N GLN A 144 3.17 -12.46 -4.55
CA GLN A 144 1.75 -12.24 -4.80
C GLN A 144 1.04 -11.94 -3.49
N VAL A 145 0.29 -10.85 -3.42
CA VAL A 145 -0.48 -10.48 -2.23
C VAL A 145 -1.95 -10.82 -2.44
N THR A 146 -2.52 -11.54 -1.48
CA THR A 146 -3.92 -11.94 -1.48
C THR A 146 -4.80 -10.87 -0.84
N LYS A 147 -6.12 -10.99 -0.95
CA LYS A 147 -7.07 -10.10 -0.25
C LYS A 147 -7.30 -10.54 1.21
N ASP A 148 -6.85 -11.74 1.58
CA ASP A 148 -7.27 -12.42 2.81
C ASP A 148 -6.78 -11.73 4.09
N TRP A 149 -5.70 -10.93 4.00
CA TRP A 149 -5.25 -10.06 5.09
C TRP A 149 -6.36 -9.17 5.65
N ALA A 150 -7.32 -8.76 4.81
CA ALA A 150 -8.40 -7.87 5.22
C ALA A 150 -9.39 -8.52 6.19
N THR A 151 -9.40 -9.85 6.29
CA THR A 151 -10.20 -10.58 7.30
C THR A 151 -9.55 -10.58 8.67
N GLN A 152 -8.22 -10.37 8.73
CA GLN A 152 -7.43 -10.40 9.95
C GLN A 152 -7.24 -9.03 10.59
N THR A 153 -7.60 -7.95 9.88
CA THR A 153 -7.41 -6.57 10.31
C THR A 153 -8.73 -5.83 10.37
N ALA A 154 -8.95 -5.03 11.41
CA ALA A 154 -10.12 -4.13 11.48
C ALA A 154 -10.05 -2.98 10.45
N HIS A 155 -8.87 -2.72 9.87
CA HIS A 155 -8.63 -1.66 8.91
C HIS A 155 -8.89 -2.10 7.47
N GLN A 156 -9.52 -1.23 6.69
CA GLN A 156 -9.65 -1.39 5.22
C GLN A 156 -8.39 -0.96 4.47
N LYS A 157 -7.41 -0.38 5.18
CA LYS A 157 -6.14 0.12 4.66
C LYS A 157 -5.01 -0.23 5.61
N VAL A 158 -4.00 -0.92 5.11
CA VAL A 158 -2.78 -1.26 5.86
C VAL A 158 -1.53 -1.05 4.99
N LEU A 159 -0.37 -0.98 5.63
CA LEU A 159 0.95 -0.84 5.02
C LEU A 159 1.70 -2.16 5.15
N LEU A 160 1.91 -2.86 4.04
CA LEU A 160 2.79 -4.02 3.99
C LEU A 160 4.24 -3.55 3.89
N GLN A 161 5.07 -3.89 4.87
CA GLN A 161 6.43 -3.37 4.99
C GLN A 161 7.46 -4.50 5.06
N SER A 162 8.33 -4.57 4.05
CA SER A 162 9.56 -5.37 4.16
C SER A 162 10.72 -4.50 4.61
N SER A 163 11.76 -5.13 5.17
CA SER A 163 12.98 -4.43 5.58
C SER A 163 14.23 -5.14 5.08
N ALA A 164 15.28 -4.36 4.85
CA ALA A 164 16.57 -4.86 4.40
C ALA A 164 17.69 -4.25 5.26
N GLU A 165 18.67 -5.06 5.63
CA GLU A 165 19.82 -4.66 6.44
C GLU A 165 21.14 -5.17 5.87
N ILE A 166 22.12 -4.28 5.71
CA ILE A 166 23.48 -4.63 5.34
C ILE A 166 24.24 -5.07 6.59
N THR A 167 24.92 -6.20 6.46
CA THR A 167 25.85 -6.76 7.45
C THR A 167 27.23 -6.95 6.83
N TYR A 168 28.26 -6.71 7.63
CA TYR A 168 29.67 -6.79 7.24
C TYR A 168 30.52 -7.21 8.43
N ASN A 169 31.77 -7.59 8.17
CA ASN A 169 32.69 -8.01 9.24
C ASN A 169 33.16 -6.78 10.07
N SER A 170 32.56 -6.59 11.24
CA SER A 170 32.87 -5.49 12.17
C SER A 170 34.24 -5.58 12.86
N ASP A 171 34.91 -6.74 12.78
CA ASP A 171 36.30 -6.87 13.26
C ASP A 171 37.31 -6.29 12.28
N ARG A 172 36.92 -6.11 11.02
CA ARG A 172 37.77 -5.57 9.95
C ARG A 172 37.33 -4.19 9.47
N TYR A 173 36.03 -3.91 9.48
CA TYR A 173 35.45 -2.71 8.87
C TYR A 173 34.67 -1.90 9.91
N GLN A 174 34.64 -0.59 9.69
CA GLN A 174 33.82 0.33 10.46
C GLN A 174 33.12 1.30 9.52
N HIS A 175 31.81 1.49 9.70
CA HIS A 175 31.05 2.41 8.86
C HIS A 175 31.37 3.87 9.24
N ILE A 176 31.73 4.69 8.26
CA ILE A 176 32.23 6.06 8.52
C ILE A 176 31.13 6.98 9.09
N LEU A 177 29.85 6.69 8.80
CA LEU A 177 28.70 7.53 9.18
C LEU A 177 27.78 6.89 10.24
N GLU A 178 28.29 5.90 10.99
CA GLU A 178 27.50 5.12 11.95
C GLU A 178 26.83 5.96 13.05
N GLN A 179 27.32 7.18 13.31
CA GLN A 179 26.94 7.95 14.48
C GLN A 179 25.53 8.56 14.46
N ASN A 180 24.84 8.70 13.32
CA ASN A 180 23.56 9.45 13.27
C ASN A 180 22.52 9.01 12.21
N GLN A 181 22.81 8.05 11.33
CA GLN A 181 21.92 7.70 10.21
C GLN A 181 21.99 6.20 9.88
N PRO A 182 20.85 5.49 9.74
CA PRO A 182 20.85 4.06 9.46
C PRO A 182 21.00 3.80 7.95
N PHE A 183 22.11 4.23 7.34
CA PHE A 183 22.38 4.00 5.91
C PHE A 183 22.48 2.52 5.53
N THR A 184 22.66 1.66 6.52
CA THR A 184 22.71 0.20 6.38
C THR A 184 21.34 -0.45 6.48
N ARG A 185 20.26 0.31 6.70
CA ARG A 185 18.88 -0.23 6.78
C ARG A 185 17.94 0.54 5.88
N ALA A 186 17.06 -0.19 5.20
CA ALA A 186 15.99 0.38 4.40
C ALA A 186 14.69 -0.38 4.60
N GLN A 187 13.58 0.28 4.31
CA GLN A 187 12.24 -0.31 4.35
C GLN A 187 11.49 0.07 3.09
N ALA A 188 10.78 -0.88 2.51
CA ALA A 188 9.88 -0.64 1.39
C ALA A 188 8.45 -0.94 1.84
N GLN A 189 7.52 -0.09 1.41
CA GLN A 189 6.13 -0.12 1.85
C GLN A 189 5.19 -0.16 0.64
N THR A 190 4.18 -1.02 0.73
CA THR A 190 3.03 -1.05 -0.17
C THR A 190 1.75 -0.80 0.63
N VAL A 191 0.95 0.16 0.20
CA VAL A 191 -0.40 0.38 0.74
C VAL A 191 -1.34 -0.69 0.19
N LEU A 192 -1.91 -1.53 1.05
CA LEU A 192 -2.99 -2.45 0.70
C LEU A 192 -4.32 -1.81 1.07
N LYS A 193 -5.24 -1.69 0.10
CA LYS A 193 -6.57 -1.10 0.34
C LYS A 193 -7.69 -1.98 -0.20
N VAL A 194 -8.71 -2.20 0.62
CA VAL A 194 -9.96 -2.85 0.21
C VAL A 194 -11.06 -1.80 0.03
N PHE A 195 -11.71 -1.83 -1.13
CA PHE A 195 -12.87 -1.02 -1.44
C PHE A 195 -14.15 -1.84 -1.29
N ILE A 196 -15.12 -1.27 -0.59
CA ILE A 196 -16.48 -1.81 -0.52
C ILE A 196 -17.24 -1.23 -1.70
N GLU A 197 -17.65 -2.09 -2.62
CA GLU A 197 -18.51 -1.70 -3.73
C GLU A 197 -19.96 -1.77 -3.23
N TYR A 198 -20.56 -0.61 -2.95
CA TYR A 198 -21.95 -0.54 -2.55
C TYR A 198 -22.84 -0.77 -3.77
N ASN A 199 -23.72 -1.76 -3.68
CA ASN A 199 -24.77 -1.91 -4.68
C ASN A 199 -25.89 -0.90 -4.37
N TYR A 200 -25.94 0.18 -5.14
CA TYR A 200 -26.95 1.23 -4.98
C TYR A 200 -28.33 0.84 -5.51
N LEU A 201 -28.48 -0.28 -6.22
CA LEU A 201 -29.76 -0.74 -6.76
C LEU A 201 -30.88 -0.83 -5.71
N PRO A 202 -30.71 -1.53 -4.57
CA PRO A 202 -31.73 -1.54 -3.53
C PRO A 202 -32.03 -0.14 -3.00
N VAL A 203 -31.01 0.70 -2.79
CA VAL A 203 -31.20 2.08 -2.29
C VAL A 203 -32.04 2.91 -3.27
N ILE A 204 -31.78 2.79 -4.58
CA ILE A 204 -32.55 3.46 -5.63
C ILE A 204 -34.00 2.97 -5.64
N ILE A 205 -34.22 1.66 -5.62
CA ILE A 205 -35.57 1.07 -5.62
C ILE A 205 -36.36 1.53 -4.37
N TRP A 206 -35.73 1.50 -3.19
CA TRP A 206 -36.36 1.96 -1.95
C TRP A 206 -36.64 3.46 -1.95
N SER A 207 -35.76 4.26 -2.52
CA SER A 207 -35.96 5.71 -2.66
C SER A 207 -37.14 6.03 -3.58
N SER A 208 -37.25 5.36 -4.73
CA SER A 208 -38.37 5.55 -5.66
C SER A 208 -39.71 5.13 -5.06
N VAL A 209 -39.76 3.97 -4.39
CA VAL A 209 -40.98 3.49 -3.72
C VAL A 209 -41.38 4.42 -2.57
N GLY A 210 -40.41 4.82 -1.74
CA GLY A 210 -40.65 5.76 -0.64
C GLY A 210 -41.13 7.12 -1.12
N GLY A 211 -40.54 7.65 -2.21
CA GLY A 211 -40.94 8.90 -2.83
C GLY A 211 -42.38 8.85 -3.35
N LEU A 212 -42.78 7.76 -4.03
CA LEU A 212 -44.16 7.57 -4.49
C LEU A 212 -45.17 7.50 -3.35
N VAL A 213 -44.84 6.79 -2.26
CA VAL A 213 -45.70 6.71 -1.07
C VAL A 213 -45.84 8.07 -0.40
N LEU A 214 -44.74 8.81 -0.23
CA LEU A 214 -44.77 10.15 0.33
C LEU A 214 -45.60 11.11 -0.53
N LEU A 215 -45.43 11.05 -1.85
CA LEU A 215 -46.19 11.86 -2.81
C LEU A 215 -47.69 11.55 -2.76
N ALA A 216 -48.05 10.28 -2.61
CA ALA A 216 -49.46 9.87 -2.44
C ALA A 216 -50.06 10.41 -1.14
N LEU A 217 -49.32 10.39 -0.02
CA LEU A 217 -49.76 10.94 1.26
C LEU A 217 -49.96 12.46 1.20
N ILE A 218 -49.02 13.18 0.58
CA ILE A 218 -49.14 14.63 0.37
C ILE A 218 -50.34 14.95 -0.51
N SER A 219 -50.52 14.23 -1.61
CA SER A 219 -51.68 14.41 -2.51
C SER A 219 -53.01 14.19 -1.80
N ALA A 220 -53.12 13.15 -0.96
CA ALA A 220 -54.31 12.88 -0.16
C ALA A 220 -54.57 13.99 0.87
N GLY A 221 -53.53 14.49 1.53
CA GLY A 221 -53.61 15.63 2.45
C GLY A 221 -54.09 16.90 1.76
N LEU A 222 -53.46 17.28 0.64
CA LEU A 222 -53.82 18.45 -0.15
C LEU A 222 -55.23 18.35 -0.74
N TYR A 223 -55.66 17.15 -1.14
CA TYR A 223 -57.03 16.90 -1.58
C TYR A 223 -58.02 17.17 -0.46
N LYS A 224 -57.75 16.67 0.76
CA LYS A 224 -58.60 16.88 1.93
C LYS A 224 -58.66 18.35 2.38
N VAL A 225 -57.57 19.09 2.23
CA VAL A 225 -57.50 20.54 2.53
C VAL A 225 -58.12 21.40 1.41
N GLY A 226 -58.54 20.79 0.29
CA GLY A 226 -59.25 21.48 -0.79
C GLY A 226 -58.34 22.28 -1.73
N PHE A 227 -57.02 22.11 -1.64
CA PHE A 227 -56.03 22.84 -2.45
C PHE A 227 -56.25 22.65 -3.96
N PHE A 228 -56.60 21.43 -4.38
CA PHE A 228 -56.84 21.11 -5.79
C PHE A 228 -58.22 21.54 -6.32
N ASN A 229 -59.14 21.97 -5.45
CA ASN A 229 -60.53 22.22 -5.84
C ASN A 229 -60.76 23.64 -6.44
N HIS A 230 -59.78 24.54 -6.34
CA HIS A 230 -59.93 25.95 -6.74
C HIS A 230 -59.29 26.35 -8.08
N GLN A 231 -58.41 25.54 -8.67
CA GLN A 231 -57.68 25.88 -9.91
C GLN A 231 -57.71 24.81 -11.01
N TYR A 232 -57.96 23.53 -10.70
CA TYR A 232 -57.89 22.44 -11.70
C TYR A 232 -59.14 22.30 -12.60
N LYS A 233 -60.30 22.80 -12.15
CA LYS A 233 -61.54 22.79 -12.94
C LYS A 233 -61.46 23.60 -14.24
N TYR A 234 -60.57 24.60 -14.30
CA TYR A 234 -60.38 25.45 -15.48
C TYR A 234 -59.48 24.78 -16.54
N ILE A 235 -58.53 23.93 -16.14
CA ILE A 235 -57.53 23.32 -17.05
C ILE A 235 -58.03 21.98 -17.63
N LEU A 236 -58.84 21.20 -16.90
CA LEU A 236 -59.43 19.94 -17.39
C LEU A 236 -60.63 20.11 -18.34
N GLN A 237 -61.10 21.35 -18.57
CA GLN A 237 -62.21 21.66 -19.49
C GLN A 237 -61.75 22.09 -20.88
N LEU A 238 -60.43 22.11 -21.17
CA LEU A 238 -59.96 22.37 -22.53
C LEU A 238 -59.98 21.09 -23.37
N PRO A 239 -60.63 21.11 -24.57
CA PRO A 239 -60.56 20.00 -25.51
C PRO A 239 -59.14 19.82 -26.04
N GLU A 240 -58.78 18.59 -26.42
CA GLU A 240 -57.54 18.30 -27.16
C GLU A 240 -57.43 19.21 -28.38
N GLY A 241 -56.32 19.95 -28.44
CA GLY A 241 -55.91 20.70 -29.63
C GLY A 241 -56.02 22.21 -29.51
N GLN A 242 -55.12 22.82 -28.75
CA GLN A 242 -54.54 24.10 -29.17
C GLN A 242 -53.21 24.36 -28.47
N THR A 243 -52.14 24.26 -29.25
CA THR A 243 -50.84 24.89 -28.98
C THR A 243 -51.05 26.39 -28.79
N VAL A 244 -50.56 26.92 -27.67
CA VAL A 244 -50.18 28.33 -27.57
C VAL A 244 -48.71 28.34 -27.16
N GLY A 245 -47.85 28.50 -28.16
CA GLY A 245 -46.52 29.07 -27.93
C GLY A 245 -46.68 30.53 -27.53
N GLY A 246 -45.79 31.16 -26.80
CA GLY A 246 -44.53 30.74 -26.20
C GLY A 246 -43.98 32.00 -25.55
N GLU A 247 -43.17 31.84 -24.51
CA GLU A 247 -42.22 32.88 -24.16
C GLU A 247 -40.92 32.17 -23.76
N GLU A 248 -39.93 32.30 -24.63
CA GLU A 248 -38.55 32.00 -24.32
C GLU A 248 -38.15 32.83 -23.10
N THR A 249 -37.71 32.16 -22.05
CA THR A 249 -36.71 32.75 -21.17
C THR A 249 -35.61 31.73 -20.98
N THR A 250 -34.64 31.83 -21.88
CA THR A 250 -33.29 31.31 -21.72
C THR A 250 -32.75 31.74 -20.35
N MET A 251 -32.48 30.80 -19.46
CA MET A 251 -31.49 30.99 -18.42
C MET A 251 -30.58 29.77 -18.40
N GLU A 252 -29.33 30.08 -18.67
CA GLU A 252 -28.22 29.18 -18.96
C GLU A 252 -27.85 28.35 -17.73
N ALA A 253 -27.33 27.16 -18.01
CA ALA A 253 -26.55 26.39 -17.08
C ALA A 253 -25.26 27.16 -16.75
N GLN A 254 -25.12 27.66 -15.52
CA GLN A 254 -23.81 28.00 -14.98
C GLN A 254 -23.20 26.76 -14.32
N SER A 255 -22.16 26.25 -14.98
CA SER A 255 -21.05 25.54 -14.39
C SER A 255 -20.39 26.41 -13.33
N GLU A 256 -20.35 25.95 -12.08
CA GLU A 256 -19.45 26.51 -11.08
C GLU A 256 -18.15 25.69 -11.07
N GLN A 257 -17.21 26.08 -11.92
CA GLN A 257 -15.79 25.91 -11.62
C GLN A 257 -15.42 26.98 -10.60
N LYS A 258 -15.06 26.56 -9.39
CA LYS A 258 -14.42 27.43 -8.40
C LYS A 258 -12.93 27.12 -8.36
N GLN A 259 -12.16 27.96 -9.03
CA GLN A 259 -10.74 28.16 -8.79
C GLN A 259 -10.58 29.55 -8.20
N THR A 260 -10.00 29.64 -7.00
CA THR A 260 -9.50 30.91 -6.45
C THR A 260 -8.25 30.62 -5.65
N GLN A 261 -7.15 31.13 -6.20
CA GLN A 261 -5.93 31.65 -5.56
C GLN A 261 -5.10 30.74 -4.67
#